data_AF-A0A7C5ZIF8-F1
#
_entry.id   AF-A0A7C5ZIF8-F1
#
_cell.length_a   1.000
_cell.length_b   1.000
_cell.length_c   1.000
_cell.angle_alpha   90.00
_cell.angle_beta   90.00
_cell.angle_gamma   90.00
#
_symmetry.space_group_name_H-M   'P 1'
#
loop_
_entity.id
_entity.type
_entity.pdbx_description
1 polymer ?
#
loop_
_entity_poly.entity_id
_entity_poly.type
_entity_poly.pdbx_seq_one_letter_code
_entity_poly.pdbx_strand_id
1 'polypeptide(L)'
;MSARRPNPSASFAAGDGGTPATGRWSRTSAGLATGQSPAWPLPEPSDRVRRAVVWLLVVAYAAFFSALTIARHEAFDSGAFDLGFMDQAAWNTIRGDIMGVTIEPWQALTHLGYHFDPILIPISLTYLIYPSPHSLLVVQSVVVALGALPVSWLARRWLGSNVAAVAFAAAYLLYPGLQAANVYDFHAFTLSAPLLAWCFWLVETRQLGWL
;
A
#
# COMPACT_ATOMS: atom_id res chain seq x y z
N MET A 1 74.06 22.47 23.39
CA MET A 1 73.16 21.62 22.59
C MET A 1 73.51 21.82 21.12
N SER A 2 74.02 20.78 20.48
CA SER A 2 74.66 20.77 19.15
C SER A 2 74.01 19.67 18.31
N ALA A 3 73.68 19.98 17.05
CA ALA A 3 73.67 19.08 15.87
C ALA A 3 73.04 19.89 14.71
N ARG A 4 73.80 20.46 13.75
CA ARG A 4 74.37 19.85 12.53
C ARG A 4 73.42 18.91 11.77
N ARG A 5 73.01 19.35 10.56
CA ARG A 5 72.63 18.49 9.40
C ARG A 5 73.95 17.97 8.72
N PRO A 6 73.99 17.12 7.64
CA PRO A 6 72.92 16.52 6.80
C PRO A 6 73.13 15.05 6.29
N ASN A 7 72.08 14.52 5.62
CA ASN A 7 71.96 13.54 4.49
C ASN A 7 72.53 12.10 4.58
N PRO A 8 71.86 11.08 3.98
CA PRO A 8 72.14 10.80 2.56
C PRO A 8 71.00 10.21 1.71
N SER A 9 71.04 10.57 0.41
CA SER A 9 70.80 9.74 -0.78
C SER A 9 69.62 8.77 -0.86
N ALA A 10 68.71 9.02 -1.80
CA ALA A 10 68.38 8.05 -2.84
C ALA A 10 67.84 8.77 -4.09
N SER A 11 68.40 8.36 -5.22
CA SER A 11 68.26 8.86 -6.58
C SER A 11 66.84 8.86 -7.14
N PHE A 12 66.44 9.99 -7.72
CA PHE A 12 65.39 10.05 -8.72
C PHE A 12 65.96 9.57 -10.06
N ALA A 13 65.46 8.45 -10.56
CA ALA A 13 65.60 8.04 -11.96
C ALA A 13 64.28 8.35 -12.69
N ALA A 14 64.42 8.92 -13.89
CA ALA A 14 63.34 9.27 -14.79
C ALA A 14 62.58 8.03 -15.32
N GLY A 15 61.28 8.21 -15.57
CA GLY A 15 60.41 7.20 -16.17
C GLY A 15 59.13 7.84 -16.68
N ASP A 16 59.26 8.49 -17.84
CA ASP A 16 58.37 8.61 -19.00
C ASP A 16 56.83 8.68 -18.84
N GLY A 17 56.28 9.62 -19.62
CA GLY A 17 54.88 10.01 -19.69
C GLY A 17 53.89 8.85 -19.89
N GLY A 18 52.90 8.82 -19.00
CA GLY A 18 51.66 8.08 -19.17
C GLY A 18 50.48 8.96 -18.81
N THR A 19 49.64 9.27 -19.80
CA THR A 19 48.34 9.95 -19.68
C THR A 19 47.49 9.37 -18.54
N PRO A 20 46.71 10.18 -17.78
CA PRO A 20 45.79 9.62 -16.80
C PRO A 20 44.66 8.89 -17.53
N ALA A 21 44.65 7.56 -17.41
CA ALA A 21 43.59 6.70 -17.91
C ALA A 21 42.28 7.08 -17.23
N THR A 22 41.33 7.54 -18.03
CA THR A 22 39.93 7.69 -17.63
C THR A 22 39.41 6.32 -17.24
N GLY A 23 39.19 6.11 -15.94
CA GLY A 23 38.56 4.92 -15.39
C GLY A 23 37.13 4.80 -15.90
N ARG A 24 36.98 4.22 -17.10
CA ARG A 24 35.71 3.75 -17.65
C ARG A 24 35.26 2.61 -16.74
N TRP A 25 34.26 2.88 -15.90
CA TRP A 25 33.47 1.85 -15.24
C TRP A 25 32.90 0.93 -16.32
N SER A 26 33.59 -0.17 -16.58
CA SER A 26 33.07 -1.27 -17.39
C SER A 26 31.92 -1.87 -16.61
N ARG A 27 30.69 -1.48 -16.98
CA ARG A 27 29.50 -2.27 -16.66
C ARG A 27 29.74 -3.63 -17.29
N THR A 28 30.15 -4.60 -16.48
CA THR A 28 30.01 -6.02 -16.80
C THR A 28 28.52 -6.31 -16.86
N SER A 29 27.92 -6.09 -18.03
CA SER A 29 26.59 -6.59 -18.40
C SER A 29 26.66 -8.09 -18.69
N ALA A 30 27.24 -8.85 -17.77
CA ALA A 30 27.34 -10.30 -17.82
C ALA A 30 26.39 -10.86 -16.75
N GLY A 31 25.15 -11.15 -17.15
CA GLY A 31 24.18 -11.86 -16.30
C GLY A 31 22.70 -11.51 -16.45
N LEU A 32 22.26 -10.74 -17.46
CA LEU A 32 20.84 -10.37 -17.63
C LEU A 32 20.12 -11.09 -18.80
N ALA A 33 20.52 -12.31 -19.14
CA ALA A 33 19.84 -13.10 -20.17
C ALA A 33 19.77 -14.58 -19.78
N THR A 34 18.71 -14.94 -19.04
CA THR A 34 17.98 -16.23 -19.03
C THR A 34 17.01 -16.28 -17.84
N GLY A 35 16.40 -15.16 -17.47
CA GLY A 35 15.20 -15.21 -16.64
C GLY A 35 14.04 -15.63 -17.54
N GLN A 36 13.81 -16.94 -17.69
CA GLN A 36 12.48 -17.38 -18.08
C GLN A 36 11.52 -16.78 -17.05
N SER A 37 10.77 -15.75 -17.43
CA SER A 37 9.62 -15.31 -16.65
C SER A 37 8.82 -16.57 -16.34
N PRO A 38 8.50 -16.88 -15.06
CA PRO A 38 7.79 -18.10 -14.75
C PRO A 38 6.56 -18.16 -15.64
N ALA A 39 6.55 -19.15 -16.54
CA ALA A 39 5.50 -19.30 -17.53
C ALA A 39 4.18 -19.35 -16.76
N TRP A 40 3.29 -18.39 -17.02
CA TRP A 40 2.01 -18.33 -16.33
C TRP A 40 1.26 -19.62 -16.66
N PRO A 41 1.07 -20.55 -15.70
CA PRO A 41 0.35 -21.78 -16.01
C PRO A 41 -1.07 -21.42 -16.43
N LEU A 42 -1.59 -22.11 -17.44
CA LEU A 42 -2.98 -21.94 -17.85
C LEU A 42 -3.90 -22.20 -16.65
N PRO A 43 -5.01 -21.46 -16.49
CA PRO A 43 -5.86 -21.58 -15.32
C PRO A 43 -6.50 -22.98 -15.24
N GLU A 44 -5.97 -23.82 -14.35
CA GLU A 44 -6.53 -25.14 -14.02
C GLU A 44 -7.96 -25.02 -13.47
N PRO A 45 -8.83 -26.03 -13.57
CA PRO A 45 -10.18 -25.97 -12.99
C PRO A 45 -10.18 -25.65 -11.48
N SER A 46 -9.18 -26.14 -10.74
CA SER A 46 -8.96 -25.83 -9.33
C SER A 46 -8.64 -24.35 -9.07
N ASP A 47 -8.12 -23.65 -10.08
CA ASP A 47 -7.85 -22.21 -10.09
C ASP A 47 -9.17 -21.40 -10.15
N ARG A 48 -10.18 -21.89 -10.88
CA ARG A 48 -11.52 -21.28 -10.92
C ARG A 48 -12.23 -21.41 -9.58
N VAL A 49 -12.22 -22.60 -8.98
CA VAL A 49 -12.81 -22.85 -7.66
C VAL A 49 -12.12 -21.99 -6.60
N ARG A 50 -10.78 -21.95 -6.57
CA ARG A 50 -10.04 -21.06 -5.67
C ARG A 50 -10.49 -19.61 -5.81
N ARG A 51 -10.51 -19.08 -7.04
CA ARG A 51 -10.95 -17.69 -7.29
C ARG A 51 -12.37 -17.44 -6.79
N ALA A 52 -13.30 -18.34 -7.09
CA ALA A 52 -14.68 -18.21 -6.66
C ALA A 52 -14.80 -18.19 -5.12
N VAL A 53 -14.08 -19.08 -4.43
CA VAL A 53 -14.04 -19.12 -2.96
C VAL A 53 -13.44 -17.83 -2.39
N VAL A 54 -12.32 -17.35 -2.92
CA VAL A 54 -11.71 -16.09 -2.45
C VAL A 54 -12.64 -14.91 -2.66
N TRP A 55 -13.28 -14.80 -3.83
CA TRP A 55 -14.25 -13.74 -4.09
C TRP A 55 -15.48 -13.84 -3.19
N LEU A 56 -15.96 -15.04 -2.91
CA LEU A 56 -17.05 -15.25 -1.96
C LEU A 56 -16.66 -14.73 -0.57
N LEU A 57 -15.44 -15.03 -0.09
CA LEU A 57 -14.94 -14.50 1.18
C LEU A 57 -14.84 -12.97 1.18
N VAL A 58 -14.33 -12.38 0.09
CA VAL A 58 -14.24 -10.92 -0.09
C VAL A 58 -15.63 -10.27 -0.02
N VAL A 59 -16.58 -10.78 -0.80
CA VAL A 59 -17.96 -10.26 -0.85
C VAL A 59 -18.66 -10.44 0.49
N ALA A 60 -18.52 -11.61 1.12
CA ALA A 60 -19.11 -11.88 2.43
C ALA A 60 -18.56 -10.95 3.51
N TYR A 61 -17.24 -10.74 3.56
CA TYR A 61 -16.61 -9.80 4.47
C TYR A 61 -17.10 -8.37 4.23
N ALA A 62 -17.02 -7.89 2.98
CA ALA A 62 -17.40 -6.54 2.63
C ALA A 62 -18.88 -6.26 2.97
N ALA A 63 -19.78 -7.19 2.63
CA ALA A 63 -21.21 -7.06 2.94
C ALA A 63 -21.47 -7.08 4.45
N PHE A 64 -20.87 -8.02 5.18
CA PHE A 64 -21.06 -8.13 6.63
C PHE A 64 -20.55 -6.90 7.37
N PHE A 65 -19.31 -6.47 7.12
CA PHE A 65 -18.75 -5.33 7.84
C PHE A 65 -19.33 -3.99 7.40
N SER A 66 -19.77 -3.85 6.14
CA SER A 66 -20.55 -2.67 5.72
C SER A 66 -21.86 -2.59 6.50
N ALA A 67 -22.63 -3.69 6.55
CA ALA A 67 -23.87 -3.73 7.30
C ALA A 67 -23.65 -3.48 8.80
N LEU A 68 -22.61 -4.07 9.38
CA LEU A 68 -22.26 -3.91 10.79
C LEU A 68 -21.90 -2.46 11.14
N THR A 69 -20.98 -1.85 10.38
CA THR A 69 -20.53 -0.47 10.63
C THR A 69 -21.65 0.54 10.40
N ILE A 70 -22.50 0.35 9.39
CA ILE A 70 -23.71 1.15 9.18
C ILE A 70 -24.66 1.00 10.39
N ALA A 71 -24.93 -0.22 10.84
CA ALA A 71 -25.81 -0.45 11.98
C ALA A 71 -25.28 0.21 13.26
N ARG A 72 -23.96 0.23 13.47
CA ARG A 72 -23.33 0.96 14.57
C ARG A 72 -23.54 2.47 14.45
N HIS A 73 -23.34 3.03 13.25
CA HIS A 73 -23.57 4.46 12.99
C HIS A 73 -25.03 4.86 13.26
N GLU A 74 -25.99 4.08 12.75
CA GLU A 74 -27.43 4.30 12.94
C GLU A 74 -27.87 4.10 14.40
N ALA A 75 -27.12 3.32 15.17
CA ALA A 75 -27.28 3.19 16.62
C ALA A 75 -26.60 4.32 17.42
N PHE A 76 -26.07 5.34 16.74
CA PHE A 76 -25.30 6.45 17.32
C PHE A 76 -24.01 6.02 18.04
N ASP A 77 -23.44 4.87 17.64
CA ASP A 77 -22.19 4.30 18.17
C ASP A 77 -21.00 4.57 17.22
N SER A 78 -20.94 5.79 16.69
CA SER A 78 -19.83 6.31 15.87
C SER A 78 -19.43 7.71 16.36
N GLY A 79 -18.15 8.03 16.31
CA GLY A 79 -17.55 9.26 16.79
C GLY A 79 -17.59 10.41 15.77
N ALA A 80 -17.92 11.62 16.26
CA ALA A 80 -17.86 12.84 15.45
C ALA A 80 -16.42 13.25 15.09
N PHE A 81 -15.45 13.00 15.97
CA PHE A 81 -14.04 13.33 15.76
C PHE A 81 -13.34 12.40 14.77
N ASP A 82 -13.91 11.22 14.57
CA ASP A 82 -13.41 10.19 13.68
C ASP A 82 -14.19 10.24 12.36
N LEU A 83 -15.38 9.64 12.32
CA LEU A 83 -16.20 9.56 11.11
C LEU A 83 -16.68 10.93 10.64
N GLY A 84 -17.06 11.81 11.57
CA GLY A 84 -17.60 13.14 11.24
C GLY A 84 -16.60 14.06 10.54
N PHE A 85 -15.33 14.04 10.95
CA PHE A 85 -14.26 14.80 10.27
C PHE A 85 -14.09 14.35 8.82
N MET A 86 -14.02 13.05 8.62
CA MET A 86 -13.83 12.45 7.29
C MET A 86 -15.05 12.69 6.39
N ASP A 87 -16.25 12.58 6.94
CA ASP A 87 -17.51 12.88 6.25
C ASP A 87 -17.57 14.33 5.79
N GLN A 88 -17.31 15.28 6.69
CA GLN A 88 -17.32 16.69 6.37
C GLN A 88 -16.26 17.07 5.33
N ALA A 89 -15.03 16.55 5.49
CA ALA A 89 -13.96 16.77 4.54
C ALA A 89 -14.30 16.23 3.15
N ALA A 90 -14.87 15.02 3.05
CA ALA A 90 -15.31 14.44 1.79
C ALA A 90 -16.43 15.26 1.13
N TRP A 91 -17.46 15.62 1.90
CA TRP A 91 -18.59 16.42 1.43
C TRP A 91 -18.18 17.81 0.93
N ASN A 92 -17.29 18.50 1.65
CA ASN A 92 -16.81 19.82 1.24
C ASN A 92 -15.92 19.74 0.00
N THR A 93 -15.12 18.67 -0.11
CA THR A 93 -14.24 18.45 -1.27
C THR A 93 -15.02 18.39 -2.58
N ILE A 94 -16.12 17.62 -2.64
CA ILE A 94 -16.96 17.56 -3.86
C ILE A 94 -17.72 18.86 -4.15
N ARG A 95 -17.79 19.78 -3.18
CA ARG A 95 -18.44 21.10 -3.29
C ARG A 95 -17.45 22.23 -3.59
N GLY A 96 -16.17 21.91 -3.77
CA GLY A 96 -15.13 22.87 -4.15
C GLY A 96 -14.32 23.43 -2.98
N ASP A 97 -14.65 23.07 -1.74
CA ASP A 97 -13.84 23.38 -0.55
C ASP A 97 -13.00 22.15 -0.17
N ILE A 98 -11.83 22.03 -0.80
CA ILE A 98 -11.00 20.83 -0.74
C ILE A 98 -10.58 20.54 0.70
N MET A 99 -11.08 19.43 1.24
CA MET A 99 -10.81 18.92 2.58
C MET A 99 -11.17 19.91 3.70
N GLY A 100 -12.08 20.85 3.45
CA GLY A 100 -12.51 21.84 4.45
C GLY A 100 -13.25 21.20 5.62
N VAL A 101 -12.98 21.66 6.85
CA VAL A 101 -13.64 21.18 8.08
C VAL A 101 -13.97 22.34 9.02
N THR A 102 -15.01 22.17 9.83
CA THR A 102 -15.51 23.14 10.81
C THR A 102 -15.79 22.52 12.18
N ILE A 103 -15.51 21.24 12.38
CA ILE A 103 -15.76 20.56 13.66
C ILE A 103 -14.84 21.12 14.76
N GLU A 104 -13.61 21.52 14.42
CA GLU A 104 -12.67 22.16 15.36
C GLU A 104 -11.99 23.42 14.79
N PRO A 105 -12.74 24.47 14.42
CA PRO A 105 -12.26 25.55 13.54
C PRO A 105 -11.07 26.37 14.09
N TRP A 106 -10.73 26.19 15.36
CA TRP A 106 -9.63 26.85 16.05
C TRP A 106 -8.25 26.21 15.82
N GLN A 107 -8.19 24.96 15.32
CA GLN A 107 -6.92 24.25 15.11
C GLN A 107 -6.48 24.26 13.65
N ALA A 108 -7.35 23.87 12.72
CA ALA A 108 -7.13 24.05 11.28
C ALA A 108 -8.46 24.15 10.51
N LEU A 109 -8.40 24.81 9.35
CA LEU A 109 -9.56 24.98 8.46
C LEU A 109 -9.73 23.81 7.49
N THR A 110 -8.73 22.93 7.39
CA THR A 110 -8.74 21.75 6.52
C THR A 110 -8.31 20.51 7.27
N HIS A 111 -8.86 19.35 6.90
CA HIS A 111 -8.49 18.04 7.45
C HIS A 111 -6.99 17.77 7.34
N LEU A 112 -6.37 18.19 6.23
CA LEU A 112 -4.93 18.03 6.01
C LEU A 112 -4.06 18.76 7.04
N GLY A 113 -4.60 19.79 7.72
CA GLY A 113 -3.93 20.45 8.83
C GLY A 113 -3.88 19.62 10.12
N TYR A 114 -4.79 18.65 10.28
CA TYR A 114 -4.83 17.70 11.40
C TYR A 114 -4.17 16.37 11.05
N HIS A 115 -4.56 15.82 9.90
CA HIS A 115 -4.22 14.47 9.46
C HIS A 115 -3.95 14.44 7.96
N PHE A 116 -2.75 14.00 7.59
CA PHE A 116 -2.32 13.95 6.19
C PHE A 116 -2.86 12.71 5.47
N ASP A 117 -4.13 12.79 5.04
CA ASP A 117 -4.84 11.70 4.36
C ASP A 117 -5.34 12.10 2.96
N PRO A 118 -4.45 12.40 1.99
CA PRO A 118 -4.87 12.85 0.65
C PRO A 118 -5.68 11.81 -0.13
N ILE A 119 -5.64 10.54 0.29
CA ILE A 119 -6.46 9.46 -0.28
C ILE A 119 -7.97 9.72 -0.11
N LEU A 120 -8.37 10.57 0.83
CA LEU A 120 -9.76 10.96 1.01
C LEU A 120 -10.30 11.77 -0.19
N ILE A 121 -9.43 12.50 -0.91
CA ILE A 121 -9.83 13.29 -2.09
C ILE A 121 -10.47 12.40 -3.17
N PRO A 122 -9.82 11.33 -3.68
CA PRO A 122 -10.48 10.44 -4.62
C PRO A 122 -11.64 9.65 -4.00
N ILE A 123 -11.59 9.32 -2.70
CA ILE A 123 -12.72 8.65 -2.01
C ILE A 123 -13.95 9.55 -1.94
N SER A 124 -13.76 10.88 -1.84
CA SER A 124 -14.86 11.85 -1.83
C SER A 124 -15.74 11.76 -3.07
N LEU A 125 -15.23 11.25 -4.20
CA LEU A 125 -16.03 11.04 -5.41
C LEU A 125 -17.21 10.08 -5.18
N THR A 126 -17.17 9.23 -4.16
CA THR A 126 -18.33 8.39 -3.78
C THR A 126 -19.53 9.22 -3.32
N TYR A 127 -19.31 10.47 -2.87
CA TYR A 127 -20.36 11.39 -2.47
C TYR A 127 -21.11 11.97 -3.68
N LEU A 128 -20.59 11.81 -4.91
CA LEU A 128 -21.36 12.08 -6.12
C LEU A 128 -22.50 11.08 -6.32
N ILE A 129 -22.37 9.87 -5.76
CA ILE A 129 -23.37 8.79 -5.86
C ILE A 129 -24.27 8.82 -4.62
N TYR A 130 -23.66 8.82 -3.44
CA TYR A 130 -24.38 8.79 -2.17
C TYR A 130 -23.62 9.62 -1.13
N PRO A 131 -24.01 10.89 -0.92
CA PRO A 131 -23.31 11.78 0.00
C PRO A 131 -23.73 11.52 1.45
N SER A 132 -23.09 10.54 2.06
CA SER A 132 -23.40 10.09 3.42
C SER A 132 -22.18 9.38 4.01
N PRO A 133 -21.98 9.43 5.33
CA PRO A 133 -20.91 8.68 6.01
C PRO A 133 -20.97 7.17 5.73
N HIS A 134 -22.15 6.62 5.42
CA HIS A 134 -22.29 5.23 4.98
C HIS A 134 -21.39 4.89 3.78
N SER A 135 -21.21 5.82 2.83
CA SER A 135 -20.34 5.61 1.68
C SER A 135 -18.89 5.36 2.11
N LEU A 136 -18.40 6.11 3.10
CA LEU A 136 -17.06 5.93 3.64
C LEU A 136 -16.92 4.55 4.30
N LEU A 137 -17.88 4.16 5.14
CA LEU A 137 -17.89 2.87 5.83
C LEU A 137 -17.90 1.68 4.85
N VAL A 138 -18.72 1.77 3.81
CA VAL A 138 -18.77 0.77 2.72
C VAL A 138 -17.45 0.71 1.97
N VAL A 139 -16.89 1.87 1.59
CA VAL A 139 -15.60 1.94 0.87
C VAL A 139 -14.50 1.30 1.70
N GLN A 140 -14.39 1.62 2.99
CA GLN A 140 -13.39 1.01 3.87
C GLN A 140 -13.53 -0.51 3.90
N SER A 141 -14.75 -1.01 4.13
CA SER A 141 -15.01 -2.46 4.18
C SER A 141 -14.67 -3.17 2.87
N VAL A 142 -15.00 -2.56 1.73
CA VAL A 142 -14.69 -3.11 0.40
C VAL A 142 -13.18 -3.10 0.15
N VAL A 143 -12.49 -1.99 0.39
CA VAL A 143 -11.04 -1.87 0.15
C VAL A 143 -10.25 -2.82 1.06
N VAL A 144 -10.64 -2.93 2.33
CA VAL A 144 -10.08 -3.91 3.26
C VAL A 144 -10.28 -5.32 2.74
N ALA A 145 -11.50 -5.68 2.32
CA ALA A 145 -11.77 -7.01 1.79
C ALA A 145 -10.91 -7.34 0.55
N LEU A 146 -10.74 -6.37 -0.35
CA LEU A 146 -9.94 -6.51 -1.57
C LEU A 146 -8.45 -6.78 -1.29
N GLY A 147 -7.94 -6.49 -0.10
CA GLY A 147 -6.59 -6.89 0.33
C GLY A 147 -6.38 -8.41 0.36
N ALA A 148 -7.45 -9.21 0.47
CA ALA A 148 -7.36 -10.67 0.44
C ALA A 148 -6.90 -11.21 -0.93
N LEU A 149 -7.12 -10.46 -2.01
CA LEU A 149 -6.75 -10.86 -3.37
C LEU A 149 -5.23 -11.00 -3.55
N PRO A 150 -4.42 -9.93 -3.36
CA PRO A 150 -2.96 -10.04 -3.47
C PRO A 150 -2.37 -11.00 -2.43
N VAL A 151 -2.94 -11.10 -1.22
CA VAL A 151 -2.53 -12.10 -0.23
C VAL A 151 -2.71 -13.52 -0.77
N SER A 152 -3.86 -13.81 -1.38
CA SER A 152 -4.12 -15.11 -2.01
C SER A 152 -3.15 -15.41 -3.15
N TRP A 153 -2.87 -14.41 -3.99
CA TRP A 153 -1.98 -14.56 -5.13
C TRP A 153 -0.52 -14.78 -4.72
N LEU A 154 -0.04 -14.03 -3.72
CA LEU A 154 1.30 -14.21 -3.13
C LEU A 154 1.43 -15.62 -2.53
N ALA A 155 0.46 -16.06 -1.74
CA ALA A 155 0.46 -17.40 -1.16
C ALA A 155 0.44 -18.49 -2.24
N ARG A 156 -0.35 -18.33 -3.32
CA ARG A 156 -0.36 -19.28 -4.44
C ARG A 156 0.99 -19.35 -5.13
N ARG A 157 1.64 -18.19 -5.33
CA ARG A 157 2.90 -18.05 -6.04
C ARG A 157 4.06 -18.65 -5.25
N TRP A 158 4.15 -18.37 -3.96
CA TRP A 158 5.26 -18.83 -3.13
C TRP A 158 5.11 -20.28 -2.66
N LEU A 159 3.89 -20.74 -2.40
CA LEU A 159 3.63 -22.06 -1.83
C LEU A 159 3.14 -23.09 -2.84
N GLY A 160 2.84 -22.69 -4.08
CA GLY A 160 2.41 -23.62 -5.12
C GLY A 160 1.07 -24.31 -4.85
N SER A 161 0.27 -23.85 -3.88
CA SER A 161 -0.97 -24.52 -3.45
C SER A 161 -2.20 -23.61 -3.49
N ASN A 162 -3.29 -24.11 -4.09
CA ASN A 162 -4.59 -23.44 -4.07
C ASN A 162 -5.21 -23.41 -2.67
N VAL A 163 -4.99 -24.45 -1.87
CA VAL A 163 -5.49 -24.52 -0.49
C VAL A 163 -4.79 -23.47 0.36
N ALA A 164 -3.46 -23.34 0.22
CA ALA A 164 -2.71 -22.29 0.91
C ALA A 164 -3.20 -20.90 0.51
N ALA A 165 -3.46 -20.67 -0.78
CA ALA A 165 -3.97 -19.40 -1.26
C ALA A 165 -5.34 -19.02 -0.65
N VAL A 166 -6.26 -19.97 -0.49
CA VAL A 166 -7.53 -19.73 0.23
C VAL A 166 -7.29 -19.52 1.72
N ALA A 167 -6.45 -20.36 2.34
CA ALA A 167 -6.17 -20.30 3.78
C ALA A 167 -5.57 -18.95 4.19
N PHE A 168 -4.63 -18.40 3.42
CA PHE A 168 -4.05 -17.09 3.70
C PHE A 168 -5.02 -15.94 3.44
N ALA A 169 -5.87 -16.02 2.41
CA ALA A 169 -6.93 -15.05 2.19
C ALA A 169 -7.94 -15.05 3.36
N ALA A 170 -8.34 -16.24 3.83
CA ALA A 170 -9.19 -16.38 4.99
C ALA A 170 -8.49 -15.88 6.27
N ALA A 171 -7.22 -16.21 6.48
CA ALA A 171 -6.46 -15.74 7.65
C ALA A 171 -6.35 -14.21 7.69
N TYR A 172 -6.16 -13.57 6.53
CA TYR A 172 -6.18 -12.11 6.42
C TYR A 172 -7.54 -11.53 6.83
N LEU A 173 -8.63 -12.03 6.26
CA LEU A 173 -10.00 -11.52 6.55
C LEU A 173 -10.49 -11.87 7.97
N LEU A 174 -10.01 -12.98 8.53
CA LEU A 174 -10.36 -13.43 9.88
C LEU A 174 -9.40 -12.88 10.95
N TYR A 175 -8.40 -12.08 10.57
CA TYR A 175 -7.47 -11.49 11.52
C TYR A 175 -8.19 -10.46 12.41
N PRO A 176 -8.26 -10.67 13.75
CA PRO A 176 -9.06 -9.79 14.63
C PRO A 176 -8.60 -8.33 14.62
N GLY A 177 -7.30 -8.08 14.45
CA GLY A 177 -6.79 -6.71 14.36
C GLY A 177 -7.29 -5.96 13.12
N LEU A 178 -7.41 -6.65 11.98
CA LEU A 178 -7.97 -6.07 10.75
C LEU A 178 -9.47 -5.81 10.91
N GLN A 179 -10.19 -6.75 11.53
CA GLN A 179 -11.61 -6.60 11.81
C GLN A 179 -11.89 -5.45 12.78
N ALA A 180 -11.11 -5.32 13.85
CA ALA A 180 -11.23 -4.22 14.80
C ALA A 180 -11.02 -2.86 14.13
N ALA A 181 -9.98 -2.75 13.29
CA ALA A 181 -9.73 -1.52 12.53
C ALA A 181 -10.85 -1.19 11.53
N ASN A 182 -11.45 -2.21 10.89
CA ASN A 182 -12.54 -1.99 9.95
C ASN A 182 -13.89 -1.69 10.64
N VAL A 183 -14.11 -2.27 11.83
CA VAL A 183 -15.31 -2.02 12.65
C VAL A 183 -15.28 -0.62 13.23
N TYR A 184 -14.10 -0.10 13.56
CA TYR A 184 -13.93 1.30 13.92
C TYR A 184 -14.40 2.23 12.81
N ASP A 185 -14.63 3.49 13.16
CA ASP A 185 -15.03 4.53 12.22
C ASP A 185 -14.05 4.65 11.05
N PHE A 186 -14.50 5.27 9.95
CA PHE A 186 -13.67 5.41 8.77
C PHE A 186 -12.35 6.11 9.08
N HIS A 187 -11.24 5.46 8.75
CA HIS A 187 -9.88 6.00 8.82
C HIS A 187 -9.09 5.62 7.59
N ALA A 188 -8.49 6.61 6.94
CA ALA A 188 -7.60 6.37 5.80
C ALA A 188 -6.47 5.39 6.13
N PHE A 189 -5.99 5.38 7.39
CA PHE A 189 -4.97 4.45 7.87
C PHE A 189 -5.38 2.98 7.74
N THR A 190 -6.66 2.64 7.88
CA THR A 190 -7.17 1.26 7.75
C THR A 190 -6.93 0.71 6.34
N LEU A 191 -6.82 1.58 5.34
CA LEU A 191 -6.53 1.22 3.94
C LEU A 191 -5.05 0.86 3.71
N SER A 192 -4.16 1.13 4.67
CA SER A 192 -2.72 0.83 4.54
C SER A 192 -2.46 -0.67 4.33
N ALA A 193 -3.12 -1.54 5.10
CA ALA A 193 -2.94 -2.99 5.02
C ALA A 193 -3.27 -3.55 3.62
N PRO A 194 -4.46 -3.32 3.03
CA PRO A 194 -4.74 -3.79 1.68
C PRO A 194 -3.83 -3.13 0.64
N LEU A 195 -3.55 -1.82 0.73
CA LEU A 195 -2.69 -1.12 -0.23
C LEU A 195 -1.25 -1.65 -0.22
N LEU A 196 -0.70 -1.95 0.95
CA LEU A 196 0.62 -2.57 1.06
C LEU A 196 0.62 -3.99 0.47
N ALA A 197 -0.42 -4.80 0.72
CA ALA A 197 -0.54 -6.12 0.13
C ALA A 197 -0.55 -6.06 -1.42
N TRP A 198 -1.29 -5.10 -1.99
CA TRP A 198 -1.27 -4.83 -3.42
C TRP A 198 0.11 -4.36 -3.92
N CYS A 199 0.77 -3.47 -3.18
CA CYS A 199 2.13 -3.03 -3.50
C CYS A 199 3.11 -4.21 -3.56
N PHE A 200 3.11 -5.08 -2.54
CA PHE A 200 3.94 -6.28 -2.51
C PHE A 200 3.68 -7.19 -3.72
N TRP A 201 2.42 -7.40 -4.08
CA TRP A 201 2.06 -8.18 -5.26
C TRP A 201 2.58 -7.57 -6.56
N LEU A 202 2.44 -6.25 -6.74
CA LEU A 202 2.89 -5.54 -7.95
C LEU A 202 4.41 -5.56 -8.09
N VAL A 203 5.14 -5.39 -6.98
CA VAL A 203 6.61 -5.51 -6.94
C VAL A 203 7.04 -6.93 -7.29
N GLU A 204 6.42 -7.93 -6.67
CA GLU A 204 6.74 -9.34 -6.88
C GLU A 204 6.48 -9.81 -8.33
N THR A 205 5.46 -9.25 -8.97
CA THR A 205 5.11 -9.56 -10.36
C THR A 205 5.80 -8.67 -11.40
N ARG A 206 6.65 -7.73 -10.97
CA ARG A 206 7.29 -6.71 -11.82
C ARG A 206 6.29 -5.94 -12.70
N GLN A 207 5.10 -5.67 -12.15
CA GLN A 207 4.05 -4.92 -12.85
C GLN A 207 4.11 -3.41 -12.61
N LEU A 208 5.13 -2.94 -11.88
CA LEU A 208 5.51 -1.53 -11.91
C LEU A 208 6.16 -1.28 -13.27
N GLY A 209 5.42 -0.70 -14.22
CA GLY A 209 5.84 -0.51 -15.62
C GLY A 209 7.05 0.39 -15.86
N TRP A 210 7.94 0.56 -14.87
CA TRP A 210 9.08 1.47 -14.85
C TRP A 210 10.35 0.86 -14.23
N LEU A 211 10.45 -0.47 -14.05
CA LEU A 211 11.67 -1.19 -13.66
C LEU A 211 11.95 -2.37 -14.60
#